data_AF-A0A9D8F9S3-F1
#
_entry.id   AF-A0A9D8F9S3-F1
#
_cell.length_a   1.000
_cell.length_b   1.000
_cell.length_c   1.000
_cell.angle_alpha   90.00
_cell.angle_beta   90.00
_cell.angle_gamma   90.00
#
_symmetry.space_group_name_H-M   'P 1'
#
loop_
_entity.id
_entity.type
_entity.pdbx_description
1 polymer ?
#
loop_
_entity_poly.entity_id
_entity_poly.type
_entity_poly.pdbx_seq_one_letter_code
_entity_poly.pdbx_strand_id
1 'polypeptide(L)' 'MSLKALHIVFVSTVVVMWVTCAGWAFYRYAEGAGGWLMLAGGTVSLGCAAGTFVYGRYVLKKLKHISYL' A
#
# COMPACT_ATOMS: atom_id res chain seq x y z
N MET A 1 3.89 -5.50 -23.48
CA MET A 1 3.41 -4.42 -22.58
C MET A 1 4.57 -3.95 -21.71
N SER A 2 4.76 -2.65 -21.52
CA SER A 2 5.92 -2.12 -20.79
C SER A 2 5.88 -2.60 -19.33
N LEU A 3 7.00 -3.16 -18.83
CA LEU A 3 7.20 -3.61 -17.45
C LEU A 3 6.75 -2.55 -16.42
N LYS A 4 6.86 -1.27 -16.79
CA LYS A 4 6.43 -0.12 -16.00
C LYS A 4 4.92 -0.09 -15.75
N ALA A 5 4.11 -0.38 -16.76
CA ALA A 5 2.65 -0.34 -16.65
C ALA A 5 2.12 -1.42 -15.70
N LEU A 6 2.63 -2.65 -15.82
CA LEU A 6 2.28 -3.75 -14.91
C LEU A 6 2.68 -3.42 -13.47
N HIS A 7 3.88 -2.84 -13.26
CA HIS A 7 4.34 -2.48 -11.93
C HIS A 7 3.48 -1.38 -11.28
N ILE A 8 3.05 -0.37 -12.04
CA ILE A 8 2.14 0.67 -11.53
C ILE A 8 0.81 0.07 -11.11
N VAL A 9 0.23 -0.79 -11.94
CA VAL A 9 -1.03 -1.46 -11.62
C VAL A 9 -0.86 -2.30 -10.35
N PHE A 10 0.18 -3.13 -10.28
CA PHE A 10 0.48 -3.95 -9.09
C PHE A 10 0.60 -3.11 -7.82
N VAL A 11 1.42 -2.05 -7.84
CA VAL A 11 1.59 -1.18 -6.67
C VAL A 11 0.27 -0.51 -6.29
N SER A 12 -0.52 -0.05 -7.27
CA SER A 12 -1.81 0.59 -6.99
C SER A 12 -2.80 -0.37 -6.33
N THR A 13 -2.91 -1.62 -6.80
CA THR A 13 -3.79 -2.63 -6.19
C THR A 13 -3.35 -2.97 -4.78
N VAL A 14 -2.03 -3.10 -4.55
CA VAL A 14 -1.47 -3.38 -3.22
C VAL A 14 -1.74 -2.22 -2.26
N VAL A 15 -1.58 -0.97 -2.69
CA VAL A 15 -1.87 0.22 -1.85
C VAL A 15 -3.35 0.27 -1.48
N VAL A 16 -4.26 0.05 -2.44
CA VAL A 16 -5.70 -0.01 -2.17
C VAL A 16 -6.01 -1.10 -1.15
N MET A 17 -5.41 -2.29 -1.27
CA MET A 17 -5.60 -3.39 -0.34
C MET A 17 -5.10 -3.06 1.08
N TRP A 18 -3.96 -2.39 1.22
CA TRP A 18 -3.47 -1.96 2.54
C TRP A 18 -4.35 -0.88 3.16
N VAL A 19 -4.86 0.06 2.38
CA VAL A 19 -5.76 1.12 2.86
C VAL A 19 -7.11 0.55 3.28
N THR A 20 -7.70 -0.39 2.52
CA THR A 20 -8.95 -1.05 2.92
C THR A 20 -8.76 -1.89 4.18
N CYS A 21 -7.64 -2.59 4.32
CA CYS A 21 -7.30 -3.34 5.53
C CYS A 21 -7.13 -2.41 6.74
N ALA A 22 -6.45 -1.28 6.57
CA ALA A 22 -6.31 -0.27 7.62
C ALA A 22 -7.67 0.31 8.04
N GLY A 23 -8.51 0.68 7.08
CA GLY A 23 -9.87 1.17 7.33
C GLY A 23 -10.73 0.15 8.07
N TRP A 24 -10.65 -1.12 7.68
CA TRP A 24 -11.36 -2.21 8.37
C TRP A 24 -10.89 -2.40 9.82
N ALA A 25 -9.58 -2.36 10.06
CA ALA A 25 -9.01 -2.47 11.40
C ALA A 25 -9.44 -1.29 12.29
N PHE A 26 -9.44 -0.06 11.78
CA PHE A 26 -9.93 1.10 12.52
C PHE A 26 -11.44 1.06 12.76
N TYR A 27 -12.21 0.58 11.79
CA TYR A 27 -13.66 0.39 11.93
C TYR A 27 -13.97 -0.61 13.06
N ARG A 28 -13.28 -1.76 13.07
CA ARG A 28 -13.42 -2.76 14.14
C ARG A 28 -13.00 -2.24 15.51
N TYR A 29 -11.94 -1.45 15.55
CA TYR A 29 -11.52 -0.76 16.78
C TYR A 29 -12.61 0.20 17.28
N ALA A 30 -13.24 0.98 16.37
CA ALA A 30 -14.31 1.91 16.72
C ALA A 30 -15.59 1.19 17.22
N GLU A 31 -15.88 -0.01 16.71
CA GLU A 31 -16.95 -0.89 17.23
C GLU A 31 -16.62 -1.52 18.61
N GLY A 32 -15.44 -1.25 19.17
CA GLY A 32 -14.97 -1.86 20.43
C GLY A 32 -14.51 -3.30 20.28
N ALA A 33 -14.44 -3.83 19.05
CA ALA A 33 -14.02 -5.19 18.76
C ALA A 33 -12.50 -5.25 18.49
N GLY A 34 -11.77 -6.06 19.28
CA GLY A 34 -10.36 -6.38 19.02
C GLY A 34 -9.31 -5.47 19.69
N GLY A 35 -9.72 -4.42 20.40
CA GLY A 35 -8.85 -3.64 21.31
C GLY A 35 -7.59 -3.05 20.65
N TRP A 36 -6.52 -2.88 21.44
CA TRP A 36 -5.26 -2.25 21.00
C TRP A 36 -4.62 -2.90 19.76
N LEU A 37 -4.82 -4.21 19.56
CA LEU A 37 -4.31 -4.95 18.40
C LEU A 37 -4.87 -4.43 17.08
N MET A 38 -6.14 -4.02 17.04
CA MET A 38 -6.76 -3.47 15.83
C MET A 38 -6.24 -2.07 15.50
N LEU A 39 -5.98 -1.25 16.53
CA LEU A 39 -5.32 0.05 16.36
C LEU A 39 -3.91 -0.08 15.80
N ALA A 40 -3.11 -0.97 16.41
CA ALA A 40 -1.75 -1.26 15.97
C ALA A 40 -1.74 -1.85 14.54
N GLY A 41 -2.65 -2.78 14.24
CA GLY A 41 -2.79 -3.37 12.92
C GLY A 41 -3.18 -2.34 11.85
N GLY A 42 -4.09 -1.42 12.17
CA GLY A 42 -4.50 -0.34 11.27
C GLY A 42 -3.38 0.67 11.01
N THR A 43 -2.63 1.06 12.05
CA THR A 43 -1.48 1.97 11.92
C THR A 43 -0.32 1.35 11.15
N VAL A 44 0.01 0.08 11.42
CA VAL A 44 1.02 -0.66 10.64
C VAL A 44 0.58 -0.80 9.18
N SER A 45 -0.70 -1.09 8.93
CA SER A 45 -1.23 -1.20 7.57
C SER A 45 -1.15 0.11 6.79
N LEU A 46 -1.43 1.25 7.44
CA LEU A 46 -1.21 2.57 6.86
C LEU A 46 0.27 2.82 6.56
N GLY A 47 1.17 2.43 7.47
CA GLY A 47 2.61 2.51 7.25
C GLY A 47 3.06 1.69 6.05
N CYS A 48 2.54 0.47 5.91
CA CYS A 48 2.79 -0.39 4.76
C CYS A 48 2.25 0.20 3.45
N ALA A 49 1.06 0.82 3.46
CA ALA A 49 0.51 1.53 2.30
C ALA A 49 1.42 2.70 1.87
N ALA A 50 1.86 3.53 2.81
CA ALA A 50 2.77 4.64 2.54
C ALA A 50 4.13 4.12 2.03
N GLY A 51 4.67 3.07 2.65
CA GLY A 51 5.92 2.44 2.25
C GLY A 51 5.86 1.86 0.84
N THR A 52 4.79 1.15 0.49
CA THR A 52 4.59 0.61 -0.87
C THR A 52 4.40 1.71 -1.90
N PHE A 53 3.73 2.81 -1.56
CA PHE A 53 3.59 3.96 -2.44
C PHE A 53 4.95 4.65 -2.72
N VAL A 54 5.76 4.88 -1.67
CA VAL A 54 7.11 5.44 -1.80
C VAL A 54 8.02 4.49 -2.58
N TYR A 55 7.99 3.20 -2.27
CA TYR A 55 8.73 2.17 -3.00
C TYR A 55 8.39 2.17 -4.50
N GLY A 56 7.09 2.16 -4.85
CA GLY A 56 6.65 2.24 -6.24
C GLY A 56 7.20 3.48 -6.96
N ARG A 57 7.21 4.63 -6.28
CA ARG A 57 7.79 5.86 -6.83
C ARG A 57 9.31 5.75 -7.04
N TYR A 58 10.04 5.14 -6.12
CA TYR A 58 11.48 4.90 -6.25
C TYR A 58 11.81 3.92 -7.37
N VAL A 59 11.04 2.84 -7.50
CA VAL A 59 11.20 1.87 -8.59
C VAL A 59 10.93 2.53 -9.94
N LEU A 60 9.88 3.35 -10.05
CA LEU A 60 9.61 4.13 -11.27
C LEU A 60 10.74 5.12 -11.60
N LYS A 61 11.32 5.80 -10.59
CA LYS A 61 12.50 6.65 -10.77
C LYS A 61 13.71 5.85 -11.25
N LYS A 62 13.96 4.65 -10.69
CA LYS A 62 15.07 3.78 -11.11
C LYS A 62 14.88 3.26 -12.53
N LEU A 63 13.67 2.87 -12.88
CA LEU A 63 13.30 2.39 -14.21
C LEU A 63 13.17 3.53 -15.22
N LYS A 64 13.32 4.79 -14.82
CA LYS A 64 13.27 5.96 -15.72
C LYS A 64 14.38 5.94 -16.76
N HIS A 65 15.57 5.43 -16.41
CA HIS A 65 16.71 5.27 -17.33
C HIS A 65 16.61 4.05 -18.23
N ILE A 66 15.77 3.07 -17.88
CA ILE A 66 15.56 1.89 -18.71
C ILE A 66 14.34 2.19 -19.59
N SER A 67 14.61 2.75 -20.77
CA SER A 67 13.64 2.77 -21.86
C SER A 67 13.55 1.34 -22.39
N TYR A 68 12.58 0.57 -21.90
CA TYR A 68 12.11 -0.65 -22.60
C TYR A 68 11.11 -0.24 -23.69
N LEU A 69 11.51 0.77 -24.46
CA LEU A 69 10.92 1.37 -25.65
C LEU A 69 12.10 1.78 -26.52
#